data_AF-A0A255Z300-F1
#
_entry.id   AF-A0A255Z300-F1
#
_cell.length_a   1.000
_cell.length_b   1.000
_cell.length_c   1.000
_cell.angle_alpha   90.00
_cell.angle_beta   90.00
_cell.angle_gamma   90.00
#
_symmetry.space_group_name_H-M   'P 1'
#
loop_
_entity.id
_entity.type
_entity.pdbx_description
1 polymer ?
#
loop_
_entity_poly.entity_id
_entity_poly.type
_entity_poly.pdbx_seq_one_letter_code
_entity_poly.pdbx_strand_id
1 'polypeptide(L)'
;MSNNRHPHQDSHRVGQARLPVTRLPFVGERGDGRFGYWVLPEQNEGDDPRIAGRTFAAWFLLYEEFNGPVAAADLLDRIEREMPSRYPAVDRAFLRELTSRRSQSSAA
;
A
#
# COMPACT_ATOMS: atom_id res chain seq x y z
N MET A 1 -6.26 58.57 2.20
CA MET A 1 -7.46 57.70 2.31
C MET A 1 -7.25 56.50 1.41
N SER A 2 -7.36 55.29 1.98
CA SER A 2 -7.63 53.98 1.33
C SER A 2 -6.54 53.38 0.44
N ASN A 3 -5.80 52.36 0.91
CA ASN A 3 -6.06 50.89 0.81
C ASN A 3 -5.66 50.34 -0.59
N ASN A 4 -4.92 49.23 -0.79
CA ASN A 4 -4.96 47.94 -0.09
C ASN A 4 -3.79 47.02 -0.56
N ARG A 5 -3.13 46.38 0.40
CA ARG A 5 -2.75 44.95 0.49
C ARG A 5 -2.33 44.18 -0.78
N HIS A 6 -1.06 43.76 -0.83
CA HIS A 6 -0.70 42.36 -1.18
C HIS A 6 -1.31 41.42 -0.12
N PRO A 7 -1.62 40.11 -0.37
CA PRO A 7 -0.99 39.20 -1.34
C PRO A 7 -1.94 38.15 -2.01
N HIS A 8 -1.48 37.52 -3.10
CA HIS A 8 -1.84 36.14 -3.46
C HIS A 8 -0.50 35.53 -3.89
N GLN A 9 0.21 34.76 -3.07
CA GLN A 9 -0.11 33.38 -2.67
C GLN A 9 -0.72 32.59 -3.81
N ASP A 10 0.08 32.41 -4.87
CA ASP A 10 -0.04 31.26 -5.76
C ASP A 10 0.05 29.98 -4.91
N SER A 11 -1.13 29.47 -4.62
CA SER A 11 -1.35 28.22 -3.94
C SER A 11 -0.91 27.09 -4.86
N HIS A 12 0.36 26.74 -4.82
CA HIS A 12 0.84 25.43 -5.28
C HIS A 12 0.28 24.32 -4.36
N ARG A 13 -1.05 24.12 -4.35
CA ARG A 13 -1.62 22.80 -4.05
C ARG A 13 -1.37 21.93 -5.28
N VAL A 14 -0.14 21.46 -5.40
CA VAL A 14 0.17 20.29 -6.21
C VAL A 14 -0.71 19.19 -5.63
N GLY A 15 -1.80 18.82 -6.32
CA GLY A 15 -2.66 17.73 -5.88
C GLY A 15 -1.78 16.51 -5.65
N GLN A 16 -1.75 15.99 -4.41
CA GLN A 16 -0.96 14.81 -4.10
C GLN A 16 -1.29 13.72 -5.11
N ALA A 17 -0.28 13.31 -5.90
CA ALA A 17 -0.46 12.26 -6.89
C ALA A 17 -0.78 10.96 -6.14
N ARG A 18 -2.00 10.44 -6.33
CA ARG A 18 -2.40 9.14 -5.77
C ARG A 18 -1.48 8.05 -6.29
N LEU A 19 -1.04 7.14 -5.44
CA LEU A 19 -0.29 5.95 -5.85
C LEU A 19 -1.29 4.92 -6.41
N PRO A 20 -1.31 4.63 -7.73
CA PRO A 20 -2.27 3.68 -8.28
C PRO A 20 -1.94 2.24 -7.84
N VAL A 21 -2.98 1.45 -7.56
CA VAL A 21 -2.89 0.06 -7.07
C VAL A 21 -2.08 -0.84 -8.01
N THR A 22 -2.10 -0.55 -9.33
CA THR A 22 -1.33 -1.28 -10.35
C THR A 22 0.19 -1.08 -10.27
N ARG A 23 0.68 -0.18 -9.41
CA ARG A 23 2.11 0.01 -9.13
C ARG A 23 2.58 -0.82 -7.94
N LEU A 24 1.67 -1.49 -7.22
CA LEU A 24 2.02 -2.30 -6.06
C LEU A 24 2.56 -3.66 -6.53
N PRO A 25 3.69 -4.13 -5.98
CA PRO A 25 4.37 -5.34 -6.46
C PRO A 25 3.65 -6.64 -6.12
N PHE A 26 2.56 -6.57 -5.36
CA PHE A 26 1.68 -7.68 -5.01
C PHE A 26 0.34 -7.63 -5.76
N VAL A 27 0.23 -6.79 -6.79
CA VAL A 27 -0.94 -6.68 -7.67
C VAL A 27 -0.52 -7.04 -9.08
N GLY A 28 -1.31 -7.88 -9.74
CA GLY A 28 -1.08 -8.25 -11.13
C GLY A 28 -2.37 -8.65 -11.84
N GLU A 29 -2.31 -8.73 -13.16
CA GLU A 29 -3.44 -9.21 -13.96
C GLU A 29 -3.53 -10.74 -13.89
N ARG A 30 -4.73 -11.26 -13.66
CA ARG A 30 -5.04 -12.69 -13.67
C ARG A 30 -5.39 -13.13 -15.09
N GLY A 31 -5.42 -14.44 -15.33
CA GLY A 31 -5.77 -15.00 -16.65
C GLY A 31 -7.18 -14.67 -17.18
N ASP A 32 -8.04 -14.07 -16.36
CA ASP A 32 -9.37 -13.58 -16.73
C ASP A 32 -9.39 -12.07 -17.06
N GLY A 33 -8.23 -11.41 -17.11
CA GLY A 33 -8.08 -9.98 -17.39
C GLY A 33 -8.41 -9.07 -16.20
N ARG A 34 -8.67 -9.63 -15.01
CA ARG A 34 -8.92 -8.84 -13.79
C ARG A 34 -7.65 -8.70 -12.98
N PHE A 35 -7.47 -7.57 -12.31
CA PHE A 35 -6.42 -7.44 -11.30
C PHE A 35 -6.75 -8.35 -10.10
N GLY A 36 -5.79 -9.20 -9.75
CA GLY A 36 -5.76 -9.96 -8.51
C GLY A 36 -4.73 -9.37 -7.55
N TYR A 37 -4.98 -9.58 -6.28
CA TYR A 37 -4.01 -9.36 -5.22
C TYR A 37 -3.26 -10.68 -5.00
N TRP A 38 -1.99 -10.62 -4.60
CA TRP A 38 -1.12 -11.80 -4.52
C TRP A 38 -0.78 -12.47 -5.86
N VAL A 39 -0.79 -11.73 -6.96
CA VAL A 39 -0.06 -12.17 -8.18
C VAL A 39 1.43 -11.98 -7.89
N LEU A 40 1.93 -12.81 -6.99
CA LEU A 40 3.33 -12.85 -6.62
C LEU A 40 4.07 -13.44 -7.82
N PRO A 41 5.20 -12.84 -8.25
CA PRO A 41 6.13 -13.56 -9.10
C PRO A 41 6.48 -14.88 -8.41
N GLU A 42 6.65 -15.95 -9.18
CA GLU A 42 7.00 -17.25 -8.62
C GLU A 42 8.19 -17.08 -7.70
N GLN A 43 8.01 -17.44 -6.41
CA GLN A 43 9.11 -17.44 -5.47
C GLN A 43 10.09 -18.52 -5.90
N ASN A 44 11.34 -18.14 -6.12
CA ASN A 44 12.40 -19.08 -6.46
C ASN A 44 12.78 -19.91 -5.24
N GLU A 45 13.36 -21.08 -5.50
CA GLU A 45 13.97 -21.90 -4.45
C GLU A 45 15.12 -21.10 -3.80
N GLY A 46 14.90 -20.62 -2.58
CA GLY A 46 15.86 -19.78 -1.83
C GLY A 46 15.36 -18.38 -1.44
N ASP A 47 14.21 -17.93 -1.96
CA ASP A 47 13.63 -16.65 -1.57
C ASP A 47 13.14 -16.69 -0.10
N ASP A 48 13.54 -15.72 0.72
CA ASP A 48 13.04 -15.60 2.10
C ASP A 48 11.64 -14.93 2.08
N PRO A 49 10.56 -15.66 2.42
CA PRO A 49 9.20 -15.11 2.40
C PRO A 49 9.01 -13.94 3.38
N ARG A 50 9.89 -13.82 4.39
CA ARG A 50 9.86 -12.68 5.33
C ARG A 50 10.28 -11.38 4.66
N ILE A 51 11.24 -11.44 3.74
CA ILE A 51 11.69 -10.26 2.99
C ILE A 51 10.55 -9.81 2.07
N ALA A 52 9.96 -10.73 1.30
CA ALA A 52 8.82 -10.42 0.44
C ALA A 52 7.65 -9.80 1.23
N GLY A 53 7.24 -10.45 2.33
CA GLY A 53 6.13 -9.96 3.16
C GLY A 53 6.39 -8.56 3.74
N ARG A 54 7.60 -8.29 4.22
CA ARG A 54 7.99 -6.96 4.71
C ARG A 54 8.01 -5.90 3.61
N THR A 55 8.53 -6.25 2.43
CA THR A 55 8.53 -5.37 1.27
C THR A 55 7.11 -5.00 0.87
N PHE A 56 6.18 -5.98 0.84
CA PHE A 56 4.78 -5.71 0.53
C PHE A 56 4.09 -4.85 1.59
N ALA A 57 4.40 -5.06 2.87
CA ALA A 57 3.89 -4.21 3.94
C ALA A 57 4.41 -2.77 3.80
N ALA A 58 5.68 -2.57 3.44
CA ALA A 58 6.22 -1.24 3.17
C ALA A 58 5.49 -0.54 1.99
N TRP A 59 5.24 -1.26 0.90
CA TRP A 59 4.46 -0.73 -0.23
C TRP A 59 3.00 -0.42 0.13
N PHE A 60 2.36 -1.25 0.96
CA PHE A 60 1.02 -0.98 1.47
C PHE A 60 0.98 0.31 2.30
N LEU A 61 1.97 0.53 3.17
CA LEU A 61 2.04 1.74 3.98
C LEU A 61 2.31 2.99 3.16
N LEU A 62 3.15 2.89 2.11
CA LEU A 62 3.28 3.98 1.13
C LEU A 62 1.95 4.25 0.42
N TYR A 63 1.21 3.21 0.05
CA TYR A 63 -0.12 3.38 -0.54
C TYR A 63 -1.07 4.11 0.43
N GLU A 64 -1.06 3.75 1.72
CA GLU A 64 -1.83 4.43 2.77
C GLU A 64 -1.43 5.91 2.91
N GLU A 65 -0.14 6.22 2.91
CA GLU A 65 0.37 7.59 2.99
C GLU A 65 -0.10 8.47 1.82
N PHE A 66 -0.08 7.92 0.59
CA PHE A 66 -0.45 8.67 -0.62
C PHE A 66 -1.95 8.72 -0.92
N ASN A 67 -2.73 7.73 -0.46
CA ASN A 67 -4.15 7.61 -0.80
C ASN A 67 -5.09 7.81 0.41
N GLY A 68 -4.56 7.76 1.62
CA GLY A 68 -5.29 7.88 2.86
C GLY A 68 -5.79 6.53 3.44
N PRO A 69 -6.18 6.53 4.72
CA PRO A 69 -6.51 5.31 5.47
C PRO A 69 -7.77 4.60 4.96
N VAL A 70 -8.75 5.33 4.42
CA VAL A 70 -9.97 4.72 3.86
C VAL A 70 -9.64 3.88 2.63
N ALA A 71 -8.85 4.42 1.70
CA ALA A 71 -8.42 3.69 0.51
C ALA A 71 -7.52 2.49 0.87
N ALA A 72 -6.70 2.62 1.91
CA ALA A 72 -5.87 1.54 2.42
C ALA A 72 -6.70 0.42 3.06
N ALA A 73 -7.74 0.76 3.83
CA ALA A 73 -8.68 -0.22 4.39
C ALA A 73 -9.40 -0.99 3.28
N ASP A 74 -9.93 -0.29 2.28
CA ASP A 74 -10.56 -0.93 1.10
C ASP A 74 -9.60 -1.87 0.37
N LEU A 75 -8.32 -1.50 0.26
CA LEU A 75 -7.30 -2.34 -0.35
C LEU A 75 -7.01 -3.59 0.51
N LEU A 76 -6.88 -3.42 1.83
CA LEU A 76 -6.62 -4.52 2.75
C LEU A 76 -7.78 -5.53 2.74
N ASP A 77 -9.03 -5.06 2.74
CA ASP A 77 -10.23 -5.92 2.66
C ASP A 77 -10.24 -6.77 1.38
N ARG A 78 -9.77 -6.21 0.26
CA ARG A 78 -9.66 -6.97 -1.00
C ARG A 78 -8.53 -7.99 -0.95
N ILE A 79 -7.38 -7.62 -0.38
CA ILE A 79 -6.24 -8.52 -0.17
C ILE A 79 -6.66 -9.70 0.71
N GLU A 80 -7.43 -9.47 1.78
CA GLU A 80 -7.90 -10.50 2.72
C GLU A 80 -8.93 -11.45 2.09
N ARG A 81 -9.80 -10.97 1.20
CA ARG A 81 -10.71 -11.85 0.43
C ARG A 81 -10.00 -12.83 -0.49
N GLU A 82 -8.76 -12.51 -0.85
CA GLU A 82 -7.91 -13.35 -1.70
C GLU A 82 -6.90 -14.16 -0.87
N MET A 83 -6.98 -14.10 0.47
CA MET A 83 -6.24 -14.99 1.37
C MET A 83 -6.96 -16.34 1.57
N PRO A 84 -6.21 -17.43 1.86
CA PRO A 84 -4.75 -17.49 1.87
C PRO A 84 -4.19 -17.48 0.45
N SER A 85 -3.09 -16.75 0.24
CA SER A 85 -2.42 -16.75 -1.06
C SER A 85 -1.75 -18.10 -1.33
N ARG A 86 -1.22 -18.29 -2.55
CA ARG A 86 -0.36 -19.45 -2.90
C ARG A 86 0.90 -19.50 -2.02
N TYR A 87 1.24 -18.43 -1.30
CA TYR A 87 2.44 -18.31 -0.46
C TYR A 87 2.11 -17.91 1.00
N PRO A 88 1.55 -18.81 1.83
CA PRO A 88 1.11 -18.49 3.20
C PRO A 88 2.19 -17.97 4.16
N ALA A 89 3.47 -18.21 3.85
CA ALA A 89 4.58 -17.65 4.62
C ALA A 89 4.75 -16.14 4.40
N VAL A 90 4.46 -15.67 3.18
CA VAL A 90 4.49 -14.24 2.82
C VAL A 90 3.33 -13.52 3.49
N ASP A 91 2.12 -14.09 3.44
CA ASP A 91 0.91 -13.53 4.08
C ASP A 91 1.16 -13.26 5.57
N ARG A 92 1.72 -14.25 6.30
CA ARG A 92 2.04 -14.12 7.72
C ARG A 92 3.08 -13.04 7.98
N ALA A 93 4.11 -12.93 7.15
CA ALA A 93 5.15 -11.92 7.29
C ALA A 93 4.59 -10.51 7.03
N PHE A 94 3.74 -10.36 6.01
CA PHE A 94 3.04 -9.13 5.67
C PHE A 94 2.16 -8.65 6.83
N LEU A 95 1.24 -9.51 7.30
CA LEU A 95 0.32 -9.17 8.40
C LEU A 95 1.08 -8.82 9.68
N ARG A 96 2.11 -9.59 10.02
CA ARG A 96 2.95 -9.33 11.20
C ARG A 96 3.62 -7.96 11.13
N GLU A 97 4.14 -7.59 9.97
CA GLU A 97 4.81 -6.30 9.78
C GLU A 97 3.81 -5.14 9.91
N LEU A 98 2.61 -5.25 9.31
CA LEU A 98 1.56 -4.24 9.45
C LEU A 98 1.11 -4.06 10.90
N THR A 99 0.87 -5.16 11.63
CA THR A 99 0.51 -5.09 13.05
C THR A 99 1.62 -4.43 13.86
N SER A 100 2.88 -4.83 13.63
CA SER A 100 4.03 -4.31 14.37
C SER A 100 4.20 -2.81 14.20
N ARG A 101 4.02 -2.29 12.97
CA ARG A 101 4.12 -0.85 12.67
C ARG A 101 2.95 -0.04 13.21
N ARG A 102 1.72 -0.56 13.11
CA ARG A 102 0.55 0.09 13.71
C ARG A 102 0.66 0.19 15.23
N SER A 103 1.20 -0.84 15.88
CA SER A 103 1.47 -0.80 17.33
C SER A 103 2.52 0.25 17.70
N GLN A 104 3.55 0.44 16.87
CA GLN A 104 4.55 1.51 17.08
C GLN A 104 3.95 2.91 16.90
N SER A 105 3.11 3.11 15.88
CA SER A 105 2.43 4.39 15.64
C SER A 105 1.41 4.75 16.73
N SER A 106 0.79 3.76 17.37
CA SER A 106 -0.20 3.97 18.43
C SER A 106 0.41 4.24 19.81
N ALA A 107 1.71 4.00 19.98
CA ALA A 107 2.44 4.22 21.22
C ALA A 107 3.21 5.56 21.24
N ALA A 108 3.04 6.39 20.20
CA ALA A 108 3.72 7.67 20.01
C ALA A 108 2.80 8.87 20.34
#